data_AF-A0A955GBP6-F1
#
_entry.id   AF-A0A955GBP6-F1
#
_cell.length_a   1.000
_cell.length_b   1.000
_cell.length_c   1.000
_cell.angle_alpha   90.00
_cell.angle_beta   90.00
_cell.angle_gamma   90.00
#
_symmetry.space_group_name_H-M   'P 1'
#
loop_
_entity.id
_entity.type
_entity.pdbx_description
1 polymer ?
#
loop_
_entity_poly.entity_id
_entity_poly.type
_entity_poly.pdbx_seq_one_letter_code
_entity_poly.pdbx_strand_id
1 'polypeptide(L)'
;FTEGTEVVTPQAGEAHMLGTAMLIYGKLAAIRQGRFIEWVKTFLHSDDVILDFRDLLPFLLQWRSILSYIRLGRRENISALEASTFDIEWNGDE
;
A
#
# COMPACT_ATOMS: atom_id res chain seq x y z
N PHE A 1 19.91 -19.53 -23.75
CA PHE A 1 19.06 -18.94 -22.69
C PHE A 1 18.49 -20.07 -21.85
N THR A 2 19.22 -20.49 -20.82
CA THR A 2 18.74 -21.45 -19.81
C THR A 2 19.11 -20.84 -18.46
N GLU A 3 18.55 -19.67 -18.19
CA GLU A 3 18.46 -19.17 -16.82
C GLU A 3 17.16 -19.75 -16.26
N GLY A 4 17.28 -20.80 -15.46
CA GLY A 4 16.16 -21.28 -14.66
C GLY A 4 15.85 -20.21 -13.62
N THR A 5 14.69 -19.57 -13.72
CA THR A 5 14.24 -18.59 -12.74
C THR A 5 14.07 -19.30 -11.40
N GLU A 6 14.97 -19.02 -10.45
CA GLU A 6 14.84 -19.52 -9.09
C GLU A 6 13.58 -18.91 -8.46
N VAL A 7 12.67 -19.77 -8.01
CA VAL A 7 11.41 -19.34 -7.39
C VAL A 7 11.71 -18.94 -5.96
N VAL A 8 11.62 -17.64 -5.66
CA VAL A 8 11.74 -17.12 -4.30
C VAL A 8 10.39 -17.23 -3.60
N THR A 9 10.38 -17.80 -2.39
CA THR A 9 9.19 -17.89 -1.53
C THR A 9 9.36 -17.01 -0.30
N PRO A 10 8.25 -16.45 0.24
CA PRO A 10 8.32 -15.69 1.48
C PRO A 10 8.74 -16.60 2.63
N GLN A 11 9.48 -16.04 3.59
CA GLN A 11 9.85 -16.75 4.80
C GLN A 11 8.59 -17.08 5.63
N ALA A 12 8.48 -18.34 6.04
CA ALA A 12 7.35 -18.78 6.85
C ALA A 12 7.43 -18.17 8.26
N GLY A 13 6.31 -17.61 8.73
CA GLY A 13 6.19 -17.07 10.09
C GLY A 13 6.39 -15.56 10.21
N GLU A 14 6.86 -14.89 9.16
CA GLU A 14 6.94 -13.42 9.13
C GLU A 14 5.71 -12.83 8.44
N ALA A 15 5.05 -11.88 9.12
CA ALA A 15 3.92 -11.15 8.57
C ALA A 15 4.36 -9.72 8.24
N HIS A 16 4.31 -9.37 6.96
CA HIS A 16 4.68 -8.05 6.46
C HIS A 16 3.44 -7.31 5.97
N MET A 17 3.40 -5.99 6.15
CA MET A 17 2.26 -5.16 5.77
C MET A 17 2.67 -3.81 5.17
N LEU A 18 1.74 -3.20 4.44
CA LEU A 18 1.74 -1.77 4.16
C LEU A 18 0.87 -1.08 5.22
N GLY A 19 1.46 -0.57 6.29
CA GLY A 19 0.75 -0.07 7.46
C GLY A 19 -0.16 1.12 7.14
N THR A 20 0.29 2.05 6.29
CA THR A 20 -0.56 3.17 5.83
C THR A 20 -1.83 2.66 5.13
N ALA A 21 -1.71 1.66 4.26
CA ALA A 21 -2.87 1.05 3.59
C ALA A 21 -3.75 0.27 4.58
N MET A 22 -3.15 -0.46 5.53
CA MET A 22 -3.86 -1.18 6.59
C MET A 22 -4.67 -0.24 7.51
N LEU A 23 -4.13 0.95 7.82
CA LEU A 23 -4.81 1.96 8.64
C LEU A 23 -6.00 2.60 7.92
N ILE A 24 -5.90 2.81 6.61
CA ILE A 24 -6.94 3.45 5.80
C ILE A 24 -8.02 2.43 5.43
N TYR A 25 -7.63 1.34 4.78
CA TYR A 25 -8.56 0.36 4.21
C TYR A 25 -8.88 -0.77 5.21
N GLY A 26 -7.85 -1.36 5.81
CA GLY A 26 -7.99 -2.51 6.72
C GLY A 26 -8.85 -2.17 7.94
N LYS A 27 -8.60 -1.02 8.58
CA LYS A 27 -9.37 -0.53 9.72
C LYS A 27 -10.86 -0.38 9.39
N LEU A 28 -11.17 0.28 8.27
CA LEU A 28 -12.55 0.54 7.86
C LEU A 28 -13.29 -0.77 7.58
N ALA A 29 -12.64 -1.71 6.89
CA ALA A 29 -13.19 -3.03 6.64
C ALA A 29 -13.43 -3.82 7.94
N ALA A 30 -12.47 -3.80 8.86
CA ALA A 30 -12.56 -4.51 10.14
C ALA A 30 -13.70 -3.99 11.03
N ILE A 31 -13.90 -2.67 11.08
CA ILE A 31 -15.03 -2.06 11.82
C ILE A 31 -16.36 -2.52 11.21
N ARG A 32 -16.51 -2.46 9.88
CA ARG A 32 -17.74 -2.86 9.19
C ARG A 32 -18.08 -4.35 9.39
N GLN A 33 -17.06 -5.18 9.56
CA GLN A 33 -17.21 -6.63 9.77
C GLN A 33 -17.26 -7.03 11.25
N GLY A 34 -17.16 -6.08 12.20
CA GLY A 34 -17.12 -6.40 13.63
C GLY A 34 -15.85 -7.10 14.10
N ARG A 35 -14.77 -7.08 13.31
CA ARG A 35 -13.49 -7.77 13.55
C ARG A 35 -12.37 -6.83 14.00
N PHE A 36 -12.72 -5.71 14.62
CA PHE A 36 -11.75 -4.67 14.97
C PHE A 36 -10.62 -5.16 15.88
N ILE A 37 -10.92 -5.97 16.90
CA ILE A 37 -9.90 -6.53 17.82
C ILE A 37 -8.92 -7.45 17.09
N GLU A 38 -9.43 -8.26 16.16
CA GLU A 38 -8.58 -9.13 15.36
C GLU A 38 -7.67 -8.31 14.44
N TRP A 39 -8.21 -7.26 13.81
CA TRP A 39 -7.41 -6.33 13.01
C TRP A 39 -6.32 -5.65 13.84
N VAL A 40 -6.59 -5.20 15.07
CA VAL A 40 -5.56 -4.65 15.96
C VAL A 40 -4.46 -5.67 16.24
N LYS A 41 -4.84 -6.92 16.53
CA LYS A 41 -3.85 -8.00 16.74
C LYS A 41 -2.98 -8.20 15.51
N THR A 42 -3.58 -8.30 14.32
CA THR A 42 -2.83 -8.43 13.06
C THR A 42 -1.91 -7.24 12.84
N PHE A 43 -2.42 -6.01 12.99
CA PHE A 43 -1.64 -4.78 12.78
C PHE A 43 -0.43 -4.68 13.71
N LEU A 44 -0.56 -5.11 14.97
CA LEU A 44 0.54 -5.07 15.94
C LEU A 44 1.55 -6.23 15.80
N HIS A 45 1.18 -7.32 15.12
CA HIS A 45 2.06 -8.49 14.89
C HIS A 45 2.67 -8.50 13.48
N SER A 46 2.40 -7.49 12.65
CA SER A 46 2.96 -7.38 11.32
C SER A 46 3.95 -6.23 11.24
N ASP A 47 5.04 -6.45 10.52
CA ASP A 47 6.07 -5.45 10.27
C ASP A 47 5.67 -4.57 9.07
N ASP A 48 5.82 -3.26 9.21
CA ASP A 48 5.59 -2.33 8.11
C ASP A 48 6.82 -2.31 7.19
N VAL A 49 6.63 -2.62 5.91
CA VAL A 49 7.74 -2.74 4.94
C VAL A 49 8.33 -1.40 4.50
N ILE A 50 7.67 -0.28 4.80
CA ILE A 50 8.09 1.07 4.44
C ILE A 50 8.74 1.79 5.64
N LEU A 51 8.27 1.51 6.86
CA LEU A 51 8.83 2.06 8.09
C LEU A 51 10.03 1.23 8.56
N ASP A 52 11.22 1.55 8.05
CA ASP A 52 12.48 1.05 8.60
C ASP A 52 13.10 2.12 9.52
N PHE A 53 13.33 1.80 10.78
CA PHE A 53 13.99 2.73 11.71
C PHE A 53 15.44 3.06 11.35
N ARG A 54 16.08 2.27 10.47
CA ARG A 54 17.41 2.53 9.92
C ARG A 54 17.37 3.44 8.71
N ASP A 55 16.23 3.52 8.02
CA ASP A 55 15.98 4.43 6.90
C ASP A 55 14.52 4.90 6.89
N LEU A 56 14.27 6.04 7.55
CA LEU A 56 12.94 6.62 7.65
C LEU A 56 12.52 7.41 6.40
N LEU A 57 13.44 7.64 5.45
CA LEU A 57 13.17 8.51 4.32
C LEU A 57 12.04 8.00 3.41
N PRO A 58 11.96 6.69 3.06
CA PRO A 58 10.83 6.14 2.32
C PRO A 58 9.48 6.38 3.01
N PHE A 59 9.44 6.17 4.33
CA PHE A 59 8.24 6.41 5.13
C PHE A 59 7.80 7.88 5.10
N LEU A 60 8.73 8.83 5.11
CA LEU A 60 8.39 10.25 5.01
C LEU A 60 7.98 10.64 3.59
N LEU A 61 8.68 10.14 2.58
CA LEU A 61 8.42 10.45 1.17
C LEU A 61 7.12 9.85 0.64
N GLN A 62 6.59 8.78 1.25
CA GLN A 62 5.29 8.22 0.87
C GLN A 62 4.17 9.29 0.94
N TRP A 63 4.24 10.18 1.94
CA TRP A 63 3.25 11.25 2.13
C TRP A 63 3.34 12.30 1.03
N ARG A 64 4.56 12.56 0.54
CA ARG A 64 4.77 13.44 -0.63
C ARG A 64 4.08 12.86 -1.87
N SER A 65 4.18 11.55 -2.09
CA SER A 65 3.50 10.87 -3.20
C SER A 65 1.97 10.94 -3.07
N ILE A 66 1.44 10.65 -1.86
CA ILE A 66 0.00 10.77 -1.59
C ILE A 66 -0.50 12.19 -1.87
N LEU A 67 0.23 13.22 -1.41
CA LEU A 67 -0.13 14.61 -1.66
C LEU A 67 -0.08 14.97 -3.15
N SER A 68 0.88 14.42 -3.92
CA SER A 68 0.90 14.63 -5.37
C SER A 68 -0.32 14.02 -6.06
N TYR A 69 -0.75 12.82 -5.67
CA TYR A 69 -1.97 12.20 -6.22
C TYR A 69 -3.23 12.95 -5.83
N ILE A 70 -3.32 13.44 -4.59
CA ILE A 70 -4.44 14.31 -4.16
C ILE A 70 -4.47 15.60 -4.99
N ARG A 71 -3.31 16.22 -5.24
CA ARG A 71 -3.21 17.43 -6.06
C ARG A 71 -3.61 17.16 -7.51
N LEU A 72 -3.16 16.05 -8.07
CA LEU A 72 -3.52 15.64 -9.42
C LEU A 72 -5.03 15.35 -9.53
N GLY A 73 -5.58 14.54 -8.62
CA GLY A 73 -7.01 14.24 -8.58
C GLY A 73 -7.88 15.49 -8.49
N ARG A 74 -7.48 16.48 -7.67
CA ARG A 74 -8.17 17.78 -7.62
C ARG A 74 -8.10 18.56 -8.93
N ARG A 75 -6.98 18.48 -9.66
CA ARG A 75 -6.80 19.19 -10.94
C ARG A 75 -7.66 18.56 -12.04
N GLU A 76 -7.70 17.23 -12.09
CA GLU A 76 -8.40 16.46 -13.12
C GLU A 76 -9.84 16.08 -12.73
N ASN A 77 -10.32 16.50 -11.54
CA ASN A 77 -11.62 16.14 -10.96
C ASN A 77 -11.87 14.63 -10.83
N ILE A 78 -10.83 13.87 -10.49
CA ILE A 78 -10.88 12.43 -10.23
C ILE A 78 -10.47 12.13 -8.77
N SER A 79 -10.76 10.93 -8.29
CA SER A 79 -10.34 10.51 -6.95
C SER A 79 -8.80 10.39 -6.85
N ALA A 80 -8.27 10.46 -5.63
CA ALA A 80 -6.83 10.28 -5.42
C ALA A 80 -6.35 8.86 -5.79
N LEU A 81 -7.26 7.87 -5.72
CA LEU A 81 -6.97 6.50 -6.14
C LEU A 81 -6.86 6.41 -7.67
N GLU A 82 -7.83 6.95 -8.41
CA GLU A 82 -7.77 7.03 -9.87
C GLU A 82 -6.54 7.83 -10.32
N ALA A 83 -6.25 8.96 -9.66
CA ALA A 83 -5.06 9.76 -9.93
C ALA A 83 -3.74 8.97 -9.72
N SER A 84 -3.73 7.96 -8.85
CA SER A 84 -2.54 7.11 -8.61
C SER A 84 -2.29 6.11 -9.73
N THR A 85 -3.32 5.79 -10.52
CA THR A 85 -3.25 4.87 -11.67
C THR A 85 -3.38 5.59 -13.01
N PHE A 86 -3.55 6.91 -13.00
CA PHE A 86 -3.81 7.72 -14.19
C PHE A 86 -2.73 7.58 -15.29
N ASP A 87 -1.46 7.42 -14.90
CA ASP A 87 -0.33 7.28 -15.84
C ASP A 87 -0.22 5.86 -16.44
N ILE A 88 -0.79 4.85 -15.79
CA ILE A 88 -0.76 3.45 -16.23
C ILE A 88 -2.08 2.99 -16.87
N GLU A 89 -3.10 3.86 -16.88
CA GLU A 89 -4.36 3.60 -17.56
C GLU A 89 -4.14 3.57 -19.08
N TRP A 90 -4.24 2.36 -19.63
CA TRP A 90 -4.29 2.15 -21.07
C TRP A 90 -5.70 2.44 -21.56
N ASN A 91 -5.88 3.55 -22.28
CA ASN A 91 -7.18 3.94 -22.83
C ASN A 91 -7.58 3.16 -24.10
N GLY A 92 -6.69 2.34 -24.66
CA GLY A 92 -6.94 1.64 -25.92
C GLY A 92 -7.03 2.60 -27.10
N ASP A 93 -6.01 2.59 -27.96
CA ASP A 93 -6.27 3.01 -29.33
C ASP A 93 -7.10 1.90 -30.01
N GLU A 94 -8.18 2.29 -30.68
CA GLU A 94 -9.03 1.42 -31.52
C GLU A 94 -8.23 0.65 -32.58
#